data_AF-A0A815N5K8-F1
#
_entry.id   AF-A0A815N5K8-F1
#
_cell.length_a   1.000
_cell.length_b   1.000
_cell.length_c   1.000
_cell.angle_alpha   90.00
_cell.angle_beta   90.00
_cell.angle_gamma   90.00
#
_symmetry.space_group_name_H-M   'P 1'
#
loop_
_entity.id
_entity.type
_entity.pdbx_description
1 polymer ?
#
loop_
_entity_poly.entity_id
_entity_poly.type
_entity_poly.pdbx_seq_one_letter_code
_entity_poly.pdbx_strand_id
1 'polypeptide(L)'
;LHTQPSSSSLATSTHQYLSAKRCQSAQSSLSTSAADLRELTNTLQELNNHFKKNAKILSEIKDNIVKANEKPDTRPADDTSGVHKLERVTVELRLVFLKIGEIDTLKEQFQAEAFIQARWYEPTLKGTDIDCFDASKFWNPLLYIDNSVGDLKNDVWHKVVYDGIDTPMIYEMRKIKGVFLENLELNDFPVDVQDLTITVSTTRTVNEVLLTADTHQLSAINTHAFIDQQEWRLHEHVETSTKLLSSPFTPSQNQHPAFSATCHAARRPGYFYWNVYFLIFFITVMAFTTFSVTYNLPQNRLQLSFTLLLTAVTFKWVVVRCLPTISYLTTLDKYVLLSMVMLCVVCAWHSIIAVCPTDVAPRWDNLAFITLVVIYTLFHLVFFLWMYFVTYRRRRVMKRKDKEYLKARLERLNSVGHGGSESDEYAGSAATTVVRKTLPPRKSLQRLSSASDKESRSNSVEQNHKILTNKHALEQQQHRASMRQSIANPNSNPFQTNYTGQQILLTSGDIEAMTMKQFRIGTLGC
;
A
#
# COMPACT_ATOMS: atom_id res chain seq x y z
N LEU A 1 -71.06 84.32 -55.66
CA LEU A 1 -69.85 84.03 -56.46
C LEU A 1 -69.26 82.69 -55.99
N HIS A 2 -68.62 81.95 -56.89
CA HIS A 2 -67.76 80.77 -56.65
C HIS A 2 -68.17 79.73 -55.58
N THR A 3 -68.61 78.55 -56.04
CA THR A 3 -68.66 77.32 -55.21
C THR A 3 -68.46 76.06 -56.07
N GLN A 4 -67.39 75.31 -55.81
CA GLN A 4 -67.10 73.92 -56.27
C GLN A 4 -65.74 73.47 -55.67
N PRO A 5 -65.51 72.18 -55.40
CA PRO A 5 -66.46 71.19 -54.89
C PRO A 5 -65.92 70.40 -53.67
N SER A 6 -66.82 69.72 -52.97
CA SER A 6 -66.58 68.98 -51.71
C SER A 6 -66.35 67.48 -51.89
N SER A 7 -65.25 66.94 -51.37
CA SER A 7 -64.92 65.50 -51.34
C SER A 7 -65.19 64.86 -49.96
N SER A 8 -66.45 64.85 -49.52
CA SER A 8 -66.86 64.51 -48.16
C SER A 8 -67.47 63.10 -48.00
N SER A 9 -66.78 62.04 -48.45
CA SER A 9 -67.30 60.65 -48.34
C SER A 9 -66.30 59.53 -48.02
N LEU A 10 -64.98 59.77 -48.06
CA LEU A 10 -63.97 58.68 -47.93
C LEU A 10 -63.30 58.55 -46.54
N ALA A 11 -63.43 59.55 -45.66
CA ALA A 11 -62.78 59.54 -44.35
C ALA A 11 -63.55 58.73 -43.29
N THR A 12 -64.89 58.72 -43.36
CA THR A 12 -65.76 58.16 -42.30
C THR A 12 -65.79 56.63 -42.30
N SER A 13 -65.75 56.01 -43.48
CA SER A 13 -65.75 54.54 -43.65
C SER A 13 -64.47 53.89 -43.10
N THR A 14 -63.31 54.50 -43.36
CA THR A 14 -62.00 54.00 -42.93
C THR A 14 -61.87 54.02 -41.40
N HIS A 15 -62.42 55.03 -40.73
CA HIS A 15 -62.38 55.15 -39.27
C HIS A 15 -63.31 54.15 -38.56
N GLN A 16 -64.49 53.85 -39.12
CA GLN A 16 -65.36 52.78 -38.62
C GLN A 16 -64.73 51.39 -38.81
N TYR A 17 -64.09 51.13 -39.96
CA TYR A 17 -63.48 49.83 -40.24
C TYR A 17 -62.27 49.52 -39.33
N LEU A 18 -61.42 50.53 -39.06
CA LEU A 18 -60.29 50.39 -38.12
C LEU A 18 -60.74 50.25 -36.66
N SER A 19 -61.81 50.94 -36.26
CA SER A 19 -62.42 50.79 -34.93
C SER A 19 -62.99 49.38 -34.72
N ALA A 20 -63.77 48.87 -35.70
CA ALA A 20 -64.34 47.53 -35.64
C ALA A 20 -63.26 46.43 -35.55
N LYS A 21 -62.18 46.54 -36.33
CA LYS A 21 -61.04 45.59 -36.25
C LYS A 21 -60.33 45.64 -34.89
N ARG A 22 -60.13 46.82 -34.29
CA ARG A 22 -59.54 46.93 -32.94
C ARG A 22 -60.42 46.33 -31.86
N CYS A 23 -61.74 46.53 -31.91
CA CYS A 23 -62.68 45.90 -30.97
C CYS A 23 -62.70 44.38 -31.13
N GLN A 24 -62.71 43.85 -32.36
CA GLN A 24 -62.64 42.40 -32.59
C GLN A 24 -61.33 41.77 -32.10
N SER A 25 -60.17 42.42 -32.29
CA SER A 25 -58.90 41.94 -31.74
C SER A 25 -58.80 42.05 -30.21
N ALA A 26 -59.46 43.04 -29.61
CA ALA A 26 -59.53 43.19 -28.16
C ALA A 26 -60.45 42.13 -27.54
N GLN A 27 -61.58 41.83 -28.18
CA GLN A 27 -62.50 40.78 -27.71
C GLN A 27 -61.92 39.38 -27.87
N SER A 28 -61.20 39.08 -28.97
CA SER A 28 -60.55 37.78 -29.14
C SER A 28 -59.44 37.54 -28.11
N SER A 29 -58.59 38.54 -27.86
CA SER A 29 -57.53 38.46 -26.83
C SER A 29 -58.07 38.40 -25.39
N LEU A 30 -59.18 39.09 -25.08
CA LEU A 30 -59.85 38.94 -23.78
C LEU A 30 -60.48 37.54 -23.63
N SER A 31 -61.01 36.96 -24.72
CA SER A 31 -61.61 35.63 -24.69
C SER A 31 -60.60 34.49 -24.56
N THR A 32 -59.39 34.62 -25.13
CA THR A 32 -58.30 33.67 -24.90
C THR A 32 -57.75 33.78 -23.49
N SER A 33 -57.49 35.00 -22.99
CA SER A 33 -57.05 35.16 -21.59
C SER A 33 -58.06 34.62 -20.56
N ALA A 34 -59.37 34.72 -20.86
CA ALA A 34 -60.42 34.10 -20.04
C ALA A 34 -60.53 32.58 -20.20
N ALA A 35 -60.05 32.00 -21.30
CA ALA A 35 -59.92 30.55 -21.48
C ALA A 35 -58.72 30.01 -20.70
N ASP A 36 -57.55 30.67 -20.82
CA ASP A 36 -56.32 30.31 -20.11
C ASP A 36 -56.52 30.35 -18.59
N LEU A 37 -57.23 31.36 -18.07
CA LEU A 37 -57.60 31.43 -16.64
C LEU A 37 -58.54 30.30 -16.20
N ARG A 38 -59.43 29.82 -17.07
CA ARG A 38 -60.28 28.65 -16.77
C ARG A 38 -59.48 27.37 -16.78
N GLU A 39 -58.53 27.20 -17.69
CA GLU A 39 -57.64 26.04 -17.74
C GLU A 39 -56.70 26.01 -16.51
N LEU A 40 -56.16 27.15 -16.10
CA LEU A 40 -55.41 27.29 -14.84
C LEU A 40 -56.28 26.98 -13.60
N THR A 41 -57.55 27.41 -13.60
CA THR A 41 -58.49 27.09 -12.52
C THR A 41 -58.81 25.59 -12.47
N ASN A 42 -59.00 24.95 -13.63
CA ASN A 42 -59.27 23.51 -13.73
C ASN A 42 -58.07 22.68 -13.26
N THR A 43 -56.86 23.03 -13.69
CA THR A 43 -55.63 22.34 -13.25
C THR A 43 -55.36 22.52 -11.76
N LEU A 44 -55.61 23.70 -11.18
CA LEU A 44 -55.56 23.91 -9.73
C LEU A 44 -56.61 23.09 -8.97
N GLN A 45 -57.83 22.99 -9.51
CA GLN A 45 -58.91 22.17 -8.93
C GLN A 45 -58.54 20.68 -8.95
N GLU A 46 -57.92 20.21 -10.03
CA GLU A 46 -57.43 18.83 -10.17
C GLU A 46 -56.26 18.54 -9.23
N LEU A 47 -55.31 19.47 -9.09
CA LEU A 47 -54.22 19.39 -8.12
C LEU A 47 -54.75 19.28 -6.67
N ASN A 48 -55.74 20.10 -6.31
CA ASN A 48 -56.40 20.05 -5.01
C ASN A 48 -57.11 18.69 -4.76
N ASN A 49 -57.74 18.12 -5.79
CA ASN A 49 -58.32 16.78 -5.72
C ASN A 49 -57.25 15.69 -5.52
N HIS A 50 -56.07 15.83 -6.14
CA HIS A 50 -54.92 14.94 -5.88
C HIS A 50 -54.38 15.09 -4.45
N PHE A 51 -54.25 16.31 -3.92
CA PHE A 51 -53.86 16.52 -2.52
C PHE A 51 -54.86 15.89 -1.54
N LYS A 52 -56.17 16.00 -1.78
CA LYS A 52 -57.20 15.34 -0.95
C LYS A 52 -57.13 13.81 -1.03
N LYS A 53 -56.88 13.22 -2.21
CA LYS A 53 -56.65 11.78 -2.35
C LYS A 53 -55.42 11.33 -1.56
N ASN A 54 -54.31 12.05 -1.69
CA ASN A 54 -53.07 11.72 -0.97
C ASN A 54 -53.22 11.85 0.55
N ALA A 55 -53.95 12.87 1.03
CA ALA A 55 -54.28 13.02 2.44
C ALA A 55 -55.13 11.85 2.96
N LYS A 56 -56.10 11.36 2.17
CA LYS A 56 -56.90 10.19 2.52
C LYS A 56 -56.07 8.90 2.60
N ILE A 57 -55.17 8.68 1.64
CA ILE A 57 -54.23 7.54 1.65
C ILE A 57 -53.34 7.60 2.91
N LEU A 58 -52.86 8.79 3.29
CA LEU A 58 -52.08 8.96 4.53
C LEU A 58 -52.90 8.66 5.80
N SER A 59 -54.20 9.01 5.85
CA SER A 59 -55.06 8.57 6.97
C SER A 59 -55.30 7.06 6.98
N GLU A 60 -55.52 6.43 5.82
CA GLU A 60 -55.72 4.97 5.73
C GLU A 60 -54.44 4.21 6.14
N ILE A 61 -53.25 4.70 5.76
CA ILE A 61 -51.96 4.18 6.24
C ILE A 61 -51.81 4.36 7.75
N LYS A 62 -52.15 5.54 8.29
CA LYS A 62 -52.09 5.82 9.73
C LYS A 62 -53.00 4.88 10.52
N ASP A 63 -54.24 4.68 10.08
CA ASP A 63 -55.21 3.81 10.73
C ASP A 63 -54.78 2.33 10.67
N ASN A 64 -54.14 1.90 9.58
CA ASN A 64 -53.55 0.57 9.47
C ASN A 64 -52.35 0.37 10.40
N ILE A 65 -51.51 1.39 10.60
CA ILE A 65 -50.39 1.36 11.58
C ILE A 65 -50.93 1.33 13.02
N VAL A 66 -52.01 2.06 13.31
CA VAL A 66 -52.67 2.01 14.63
C VAL A 66 -53.26 0.62 14.89
N LYS A 67 -53.99 0.04 13.94
CA LYS A 67 -54.53 -1.33 14.03
C LYS A 67 -53.45 -2.41 14.16
N ALA A 68 -52.26 -2.19 13.59
CA ALA A 68 -51.12 -3.09 13.75
C ALA A 68 -50.47 -3.03 15.15
N ASN A 69 -50.72 -1.96 15.92
CA ASN A 69 -50.18 -1.76 17.28
C ASN A 69 -51.17 -2.08 18.41
N GLU A 70 -52.44 -2.37 18.11
CA GLU A 70 -53.40 -2.86 19.11
C GLU A 70 -53.20 -4.37 19.33
N LYS A 71 -52.58 -4.72 20.47
CA LYS A 71 -52.48 -6.11 20.94
C LYS A 71 -53.89 -6.71 21.16
N PRO A 72 -54.15 -7.96 20.76
CA PRO A 72 -55.28 -8.72 21.28
C PRO A 72 -54.98 -9.21 22.69
N ASP A 73 -55.77 -8.80 23.67
CA ASP A 73 -55.66 -9.29 25.05
C ASP A 73 -56.32 -10.66 25.25
N THR A 74 -55.59 -11.55 25.92
CA THR A 74 -56.07 -12.75 26.65
C THR A 74 -56.87 -13.83 25.89
N ARG A 75 -56.19 -14.96 25.63
CA ARG A 75 -56.72 -16.32 25.84
C ARG A 75 -55.59 -17.23 26.39
N PRO A 76 -55.91 -18.37 27.03
CA PRO A 76 -55.14 -18.88 28.16
C PRO A 76 -53.82 -19.56 27.77
N ALA A 77 -52.98 -19.75 28.79
CA ALA A 77 -51.66 -20.36 28.69
C ALA A 77 -51.67 -21.71 27.95
N ASP A 78 -50.86 -21.78 26.90
CA ASP A 78 -50.25 -23.02 26.42
C ASP A 78 -48.75 -22.75 26.19
N ASP A 79 -47.93 -23.77 26.43
CA ASP A 79 -46.54 -23.63 26.85
C ASP A 79 -45.57 -23.90 25.69
N THR A 80 -45.35 -22.90 24.80
CA THR A 80 -44.39 -23.05 23.67
C THR A 80 -43.68 -21.77 23.24
N SER A 81 -42.37 -21.93 22.95
CA SER A 81 -41.43 -20.96 22.35
C SER A 81 -41.13 -19.69 23.17
N GLY A 82 -39.90 -19.41 23.60
CA GLY A 82 -38.63 -19.79 22.99
C GLY A 82 -38.24 -18.79 21.90
N VAL A 83 -37.91 -17.55 22.31
CA VAL A 83 -37.29 -16.57 21.41
C VAL A 83 -35.91 -17.12 21.04
N HIS A 84 -35.83 -17.82 19.92
CA HIS A 84 -34.57 -18.26 19.34
C HIS A 84 -33.74 -17.02 19.00
N LYS A 85 -32.83 -16.68 19.92
CA LYS A 85 -31.68 -15.82 19.63
C LYS A 85 -30.92 -16.51 18.50
N LEU A 86 -31.07 -16.01 17.27
CA LEU A 86 -30.40 -16.54 16.09
C LEU A 86 -28.92 -16.72 16.41
N GLU A 87 -28.47 -17.96 16.38
CA GLU A 87 -27.12 -18.32 16.76
C GLU A 87 -26.18 -17.88 15.63
N ARG A 88 -25.32 -16.91 15.92
CA ARG A 88 -24.39 -16.32 14.94
C ARG A 88 -23.51 -17.42 14.33
N VAL A 89 -23.39 -17.42 13.01
CA VAL A 89 -22.54 -18.38 12.29
C VAL A 89 -21.08 -18.02 12.58
N THR A 90 -20.35 -18.95 13.18
CA THR A 90 -18.90 -18.78 13.38
C THR A 90 -18.17 -19.26 12.14
N VAL A 91 -17.43 -18.35 11.52
CA VAL A 91 -16.59 -18.62 10.35
C VAL A 91 -15.14 -18.56 10.78
N GLU A 92 -14.45 -19.69 10.72
CA GLU A 92 -13.02 -19.77 11.00
C GLU A 92 -12.22 -19.46 9.74
N LEU A 93 -11.28 -18.52 9.85
CA LEU A 93 -10.46 -18.01 8.76
C LEU A 93 -9.00 -18.36 8.96
N ARG A 94 -8.39 -18.85 7.89
CA ARG A 94 -6.95 -19.06 7.75
C ARG A 94 -6.46 -18.31 6.53
N LEU A 95 -5.35 -17.58 6.67
CA LEU A 95 -4.70 -16.88 5.56
C LEU A 95 -3.25 -17.34 5.40
N VAL A 96 -2.89 -17.71 4.17
CA VAL A 96 -1.53 -18.12 3.81
C VAL A 96 -0.99 -17.18 2.73
N PHE A 97 0.03 -16.40 3.07
CA PHE A 97 0.76 -15.59 2.09
C PHE A 97 1.57 -16.53 1.18
N LEU A 98 1.14 -16.69 -0.08
CA LEU A 98 1.78 -17.58 -1.05
C LEU A 98 3.02 -16.94 -1.67
N LYS A 99 2.95 -15.64 -1.94
CA LYS A 99 4.01 -14.83 -2.55
C LYS A 99 3.80 -13.37 -2.21
N ILE A 100 4.87 -12.69 -1.80
CA ILE A 100 4.90 -11.22 -1.67
C ILE A 100 5.78 -10.68 -2.81
N GLY A 101 5.29 -9.63 -3.46
CA GLY A 101 5.96 -8.94 -4.55
C GLY A 101 6.77 -7.75 -4.07
N GLU A 102 6.68 -6.66 -4.81
CA GLU A 102 7.29 -5.37 -4.49
C GLU A 102 6.51 -4.65 -3.38
N ILE A 103 7.24 -3.92 -2.53
CA ILE A 103 6.69 -3.07 -1.47
C ILE A 103 7.01 -1.62 -1.84
N ASP A 104 6.04 -0.91 -2.41
CA ASP A 104 6.21 0.47 -2.86
C ASP A 104 6.02 1.42 -1.67
N THR A 105 7.14 1.90 -1.14
CA THR A 105 7.14 2.80 0.02
C THR A 105 6.74 4.24 -0.29
N LEU A 106 6.67 4.62 -1.56
CA LEU A 106 6.21 5.96 -1.97
C LEU A 106 4.69 6.02 -2.13
N LYS A 107 4.07 4.89 -2.51
CA LYS A 107 2.62 4.76 -2.70
C LYS A 107 1.89 4.05 -1.56
N GLU A 108 2.59 3.68 -0.48
CA GLU A 108 2.01 3.01 0.71
C GLU A 108 1.21 1.75 0.34
N GLN A 109 1.79 0.94 -0.56
CA GLN A 109 1.13 -0.25 -1.12
C GLN A 109 2.11 -1.40 -1.30
N PHE A 110 1.61 -2.64 -1.24
CA PHE A 110 2.41 -3.83 -1.55
C PHE A 110 1.64 -4.79 -2.46
N GLN A 111 2.37 -5.50 -3.32
CA GLN A 111 1.78 -6.56 -4.14
C GLN A 111 1.84 -7.90 -3.39
N ALA A 112 0.76 -8.67 -3.37
CA ALA A 112 0.78 -10.03 -2.84
C ALA A 112 -0.16 -11.00 -3.58
N GLU A 113 0.15 -12.28 -3.43
CA GLU A 113 -0.68 -13.42 -3.78
C GLU A 113 -0.88 -14.23 -2.49
N ALA A 114 -2.14 -14.37 -2.07
CA ALA A 114 -2.51 -15.02 -0.82
C ALA A 114 -3.62 -16.04 -1.05
N PHE A 115 -3.64 -17.05 -0.18
CA PHE A 115 -4.65 -18.09 -0.12
C PHE A 115 -5.45 -17.92 1.16
N ILE A 116 -6.77 -17.77 1.04
CA ILE A 116 -7.69 -17.65 2.16
C ILE A 116 -8.54 -18.91 2.17
N GLN A 117 -8.67 -19.50 3.35
CA GLN A 117 -9.54 -20.64 3.61
C GLN A 117 -10.51 -20.22 4.70
N ALA A 118 -11.79 -20.21 4.37
CA ALA A 118 -12.88 -20.03 5.32
C ALA A 118 -13.57 -21.36 5.55
N ARG A 119 -13.96 -21.65 6.79
CA ARG A 119 -14.81 -22.81 7.09
C ARG A 119 -15.93 -22.45 8.05
N TRP A 120 -17.08 -23.08 7.84
CA TRP A 120 -18.24 -23.00 8.72
C TRP A 120 -19.03 -24.31 8.66
N TYR A 121 -19.84 -24.55 9.69
CA TYR A 121 -20.77 -25.68 9.74
C TYR A 121 -22.09 -25.29 9.08
N GLU A 122 -22.66 -26.20 8.28
CA GLU A 122 -23.93 -25.97 7.57
C GLU A 122 -24.94 -27.08 7.96
N PRO A 123 -25.78 -26.86 8.99
CA PRO A 123 -26.73 -27.86 9.45
C PRO A 123 -27.81 -28.25 8.42
N THR A 124 -28.07 -27.41 7.41
CA THR A 124 -29.10 -27.69 6.39
C THR A 124 -28.68 -28.74 5.36
N LEU A 125 -27.39 -29.04 5.25
CA LEU A 125 -26.85 -29.92 4.21
C LEU A 125 -26.82 -31.42 4.62
N LYS A 126 -27.32 -31.76 5.82
CA LYS A 126 -27.43 -33.15 6.29
C LYS A 126 -28.26 -34.01 5.31
N GLY A 127 -27.67 -35.12 4.84
CA GLY A 127 -28.36 -36.10 3.99
C GLY A 127 -28.52 -35.71 2.53
N THR A 128 -27.81 -34.68 2.05
CA THR A 128 -27.75 -34.31 0.62
C THR A 128 -26.45 -34.82 -0.03
N ASP A 129 -26.52 -35.27 -1.28
CA ASP A 129 -25.35 -35.75 -2.03
C ASP A 129 -24.27 -34.66 -2.17
N ILE A 130 -23.03 -35.06 -1.87
CA ILE A 130 -21.87 -34.17 -1.71
C ILE A 130 -21.49 -33.48 -3.04
N ASP A 131 -21.69 -34.17 -4.16
CA ASP A 131 -21.27 -33.74 -5.49
C ASP A 131 -22.18 -32.64 -6.10
N CYS A 132 -23.30 -32.29 -5.45
CA CYS A 132 -24.27 -31.28 -5.94
C CYS A 132 -24.28 -29.97 -5.14
N PHE A 133 -23.16 -29.60 -4.50
CA PHE A 133 -23.07 -28.33 -3.77
C PHE A 133 -23.14 -27.10 -4.69
N ASP A 134 -24.30 -26.46 -4.73
CA ASP A 134 -24.51 -25.17 -5.39
C ASP A 134 -24.40 -24.02 -4.38
N ALA A 135 -23.27 -23.32 -4.40
CA ALA A 135 -22.98 -22.18 -3.51
C ALA A 135 -24.00 -21.02 -3.60
N SER A 136 -24.89 -21.03 -4.62
CA SER A 136 -25.97 -20.05 -4.79
C SER A 136 -27.22 -20.37 -3.94
N LYS A 137 -27.37 -21.63 -3.49
CA LYS A 137 -28.55 -22.11 -2.75
C LYS A 137 -28.35 -22.16 -1.24
N PHE A 138 -27.11 -22.26 -0.78
CA PHE A 138 -26.75 -22.37 0.63
C PHE A 138 -26.32 -21.03 1.23
N TRP A 139 -26.18 -20.98 2.55
CA TRP A 139 -25.70 -19.77 3.22
C TRP A 139 -24.25 -19.47 2.82
N ASN A 140 -23.98 -18.19 2.53
CA ASN A 140 -22.67 -17.72 2.09
C ASN A 140 -22.20 -16.56 2.99
N PRO A 141 -20.96 -16.60 3.52
CA PRO A 141 -20.43 -15.54 4.38
C PRO A 141 -20.14 -14.22 3.65
N LEU A 142 -20.23 -14.18 2.31
CA LEU A 142 -20.05 -12.98 1.47
C LEU A 142 -18.79 -12.18 1.84
N LEU A 143 -17.68 -12.90 1.99
CA LEU A 143 -16.39 -12.29 2.35
C LEU A 143 -15.91 -11.36 1.23
N TYR A 144 -15.23 -10.29 1.58
CA TYR A 144 -14.52 -9.39 0.66
C TYR A 144 -13.18 -8.95 1.28
N ILE A 145 -12.27 -8.39 0.48
CA ILE A 145 -11.02 -7.81 0.98
C ILE A 145 -11.20 -6.30 1.12
N ASP A 146 -10.94 -5.78 2.30
CA ASP A 146 -11.21 -4.38 2.63
C ASP A 146 -10.09 -3.46 2.11
N ASN A 147 -8.82 -3.88 2.23
CA ASN A 147 -7.65 -3.08 1.87
C ASN A 147 -7.06 -3.38 0.49
N SER A 148 -7.85 -3.90 -0.46
CA SER A 148 -7.40 -4.11 -1.85
C SER A 148 -7.51 -2.83 -2.70
N VAL A 149 -6.49 -2.56 -3.51
CA VAL A 149 -6.45 -1.42 -4.44
C VAL A 149 -6.70 -1.88 -5.87
N GLY A 150 -7.78 -1.41 -6.47
CA GLY A 150 -8.19 -1.78 -7.84
C GLY A 150 -8.74 -3.20 -7.95
N ASP A 151 -8.74 -3.75 -9.16
CA ASP A 151 -9.32 -5.06 -9.45
C ASP A 151 -8.47 -6.21 -8.90
N LEU A 152 -9.00 -6.92 -7.91
CA LEU A 152 -8.38 -8.10 -7.32
C LEU A 152 -8.69 -9.34 -8.18
N LYS A 153 -7.65 -10.04 -8.67
CA LYS A 153 -7.87 -11.36 -9.26
C LYS A 153 -8.21 -12.34 -8.13
N ASN A 154 -9.47 -12.74 -8.06
CA ASN A 154 -10.01 -13.68 -7.08
C ASN A 154 -10.51 -14.94 -7.79
N ASP A 155 -10.07 -16.10 -7.32
CA ASP A 155 -10.48 -17.43 -7.80
C ASP A 155 -11.02 -18.20 -6.60
N VAL A 156 -12.28 -18.66 -6.67
CA VAL A 156 -13.04 -19.17 -5.52
C VAL A 156 -13.61 -20.55 -5.83
N TRP A 157 -13.32 -21.52 -4.97
CA TRP A 157 -13.85 -22.87 -5.06
C TRP A 157 -14.24 -23.41 -3.68
N HIS A 158 -15.15 -24.38 -3.67
CA HIS A 158 -15.73 -24.92 -2.45
C HIS A 158 -15.41 -26.42 -2.32
N LYS A 159 -15.31 -26.91 -1.08
CA LYS A 159 -15.24 -28.34 -0.76
C LYS A 159 -16.08 -28.61 0.48
N VAL A 160 -16.94 -29.62 0.43
CA VAL A 160 -17.68 -30.11 1.60
C VAL A 160 -16.91 -31.27 2.23
N VAL A 161 -16.87 -31.33 3.57
CA VAL A 161 -16.27 -32.43 4.33
C VAL A 161 -17.21 -32.83 5.46
N TYR A 162 -17.37 -34.14 5.64
CA TYR A 162 -18.09 -34.74 6.76
C TYR A 162 -17.09 -35.25 7.79
N ASP A 163 -17.02 -34.62 8.96
CA ASP A 163 -15.99 -34.88 9.99
C ASP A 163 -16.45 -35.91 11.04
N GLY A 164 -17.23 -36.91 10.62
CA GLY A 164 -17.86 -37.93 11.49
C GLY A 164 -18.95 -37.40 12.45
N ILE A 165 -18.92 -36.11 12.78
CA ILE A 165 -19.96 -35.37 13.50
C ILE A 165 -21.10 -35.07 12.53
N ASP A 166 -22.34 -35.18 13.02
CA ASP A 166 -23.61 -35.14 12.28
C ASP A 166 -23.89 -33.83 11.50
N THR A 167 -23.01 -32.82 11.54
CA THR A 167 -23.10 -31.57 10.79
C THR A 167 -21.96 -31.44 9.77
N PRO A 168 -22.24 -31.36 8.46
CA PRO A 168 -21.19 -31.16 7.45
C PRO A 168 -20.53 -29.79 7.58
N MET A 169 -19.25 -29.74 7.24
CA MET A 169 -18.44 -28.53 7.24
C MET A 169 -18.09 -28.12 5.81
N ILE A 170 -18.37 -26.86 5.48
CA ILE A 170 -18.06 -26.28 4.18
C ILE A 170 -16.71 -25.57 4.29
N TYR A 171 -15.82 -25.82 3.33
CA TYR A 171 -14.61 -25.07 3.09
C TYR A 171 -14.78 -24.21 1.85
N GLU A 172 -14.73 -22.89 2.01
CA GLU A 172 -14.54 -21.94 0.91
C GLU A 172 -13.06 -21.61 0.81
N MET A 173 -12.50 -21.78 -0.37
CA MET A 173 -11.09 -21.56 -0.66
C MET A 173 -10.98 -20.48 -1.72
N ARG A 174 -10.21 -19.44 -1.42
CA ARG A 174 -10.03 -18.27 -2.27
C ARG A 174 -8.55 -18.04 -2.54
N LYS A 175 -8.19 -17.92 -3.80
CA LYS A 175 -6.87 -17.49 -4.22
C LYS A 175 -6.95 -16.06 -4.73
N ILE A 176 -6.36 -15.14 -3.98
CA ILE A 176 -6.34 -13.71 -4.29
C ILE A 176 -4.96 -13.26 -4.78
N LYS A 177 -4.95 -12.40 -5.79
CA LYS A 177 -3.73 -11.74 -6.29
C LYS A 177 -4.02 -10.31 -6.70
N GLY A 178 -3.30 -9.36 -6.11
CA GLY A 178 -3.46 -7.94 -6.39
C GLY A 178 -2.51 -7.06 -5.61
N VAL A 179 -2.89 -5.78 -5.49
CA VAL A 179 -2.20 -4.76 -4.69
C VAL A 179 -3.04 -4.45 -3.47
N PHE A 180 -2.38 -4.28 -2.33
CA PHE A 180 -3.00 -3.98 -1.04
C PHE A 180 -2.43 -2.68 -0.49
N LEU A 181 -3.29 -1.87 0.12
CA LEU A 181 -2.91 -0.62 0.78
C LEU A 181 -2.41 -0.96 2.20
N GLU A 182 -1.31 -0.33 2.61
CA GLU A 182 -0.75 -0.44 3.96
C GLU A 182 -0.02 0.85 4.36
N ASN A 183 -0.36 1.41 5.52
CA ASN A 183 0.26 2.64 6.01
C ASN A 183 1.63 2.33 6.62
N LEU A 184 2.70 2.90 6.07
CA LEU A 184 4.07 2.54 6.45
C LEU A 184 4.66 3.48 7.51
N GLU A 185 5.07 2.91 8.64
CA GLU A 185 5.61 3.64 9.78
C GLU A 185 7.13 3.85 9.63
N LEU A 186 7.54 5.01 9.10
CA LEU A 186 8.94 5.28 8.73
C LEU A 186 9.76 5.98 9.84
N ASN A 187 9.25 6.08 11.06
CA ASN A 187 9.91 6.73 12.20
C ASN A 187 11.34 6.19 12.47
N ASP A 188 11.50 4.86 12.42
CA ASP A 188 12.76 4.15 12.66
C ASP A 188 13.59 3.90 11.39
N PHE A 189 13.21 4.50 10.24
CA PHE A 189 13.91 4.32 8.98
C PHE A 189 15.41 4.70 9.09
N PRO A 190 16.35 3.86 8.61
CA PRO A 190 16.17 2.68 7.74
C PRO A 190 16.14 1.33 8.49
N VAL A 191 16.05 1.36 9.83
CA VAL A 191 16.03 0.18 10.72
C VAL A 191 14.58 -0.26 11.00
N ASP A 192 13.64 0.23 10.21
CA ASP A 192 12.20 0.00 10.31
C ASP A 192 11.81 -1.48 10.10
N VAL A 193 10.66 -1.84 10.67
CA VAL A 193 9.95 -3.10 10.41
C VAL A 193 8.51 -2.70 10.09
N GLN A 194 8.06 -3.07 8.90
CA GLN A 194 6.72 -2.78 8.41
C GLN A 194 5.81 -3.98 8.58
N ASP A 195 4.54 -3.71 8.84
CA ASP A 195 3.54 -4.70 9.21
C ASP A 195 2.52 -4.77 8.06
N LEU A 196 2.70 -5.74 7.15
CA LEU A 196 1.92 -5.88 5.91
C LEU A 196 0.68 -6.74 6.16
N THR A 197 -0.50 -6.13 6.09
CA THR A 197 -1.78 -6.72 6.48
C THR A 197 -2.66 -7.02 5.28
N ILE A 198 -3.40 -8.12 5.32
CA ILE A 198 -4.57 -8.35 4.47
C ILE A 198 -5.78 -8.47 5.40
N THR A 199 -6.79 -7.62 5.19
CA THR A 199 -8.01 -7.58 5.99
C THR A 199 -9.19 -8.15 5.19
N VAL A 200 -9.71 -9.28 5.67
CA VAL A 200 -10.90 -9.95 5.17
C VAL A 200 -12.09 -9.47 6.00
N SER A 201 -13.13 -8.96 5.34
CA SER A 201 -14.38 -8.51 5.96
C SER A 201 -15.56 -9.26 5.34
N THR A 202 -16.78 -9.03 5.83
CA THR A 202 -18.03 -9.59 5.30
C THR A 202 -19.09 -8.50 5.16
N THR A 203 -19.95 -8.61 4.14
CA THR A 203 -21.12 -7.74 4.01
C THR A 203 -22.20 -8.01 5.08
N ARG A 204 -22.09 -9.13 5.82
CA ARG A 204 -22.98 -9.48 6.93
C ARG A 204 -22.65 -8.70 8.20
N THR A 205 -23.64 -8.55 9.08
CA THR A 205 -23.45 -7.85 10.37
C THR A 205 -22.81 -8.75 11.43
N VAL A 206 -22.22 -8.15 12.47
CA VAL A 206 -21.68 -8.85 13.67
C VAL A 206 -22.72 -9.72 14.39
N ASN A 207 -24.02 -9.46 14.19
CA ASN A 207 -25.09 -10.28 14.76
C ASN A 207 -25.29 -11.60 14.00
N GLU A 208 -25.01 -11.63 12.69
CA GLU A 208 -25.14 -12.81 11.84
C GLU A 208 -23.86 -13.65 11.82
N VAL A 209 -22.69 -13.01 11.80
CA VAL A 209 -21.39 -13.66 11.58
C VAL A 209 -20.39 -13.31 12.67
N LEU A 210 -19.64 -14.31 13.12
CA LEU A 210 -18.41 -14.13 13.88
C LEU A 210 -17.22 -14.64 13.06
N LEU A 211 -16.32 -13.75 12.66
CA LEU A 211 -15.03 -14.14 12.08
C LEU A 211 -14.03 -14.46 13.20
N THR A 212 -13.41 -15.63 13.15
CA THR A 212 -12.37 -16.08 14.10
C THR A 212 -11.16 -16.62 13.38
N ALA A 213 -10.00 -16.63 14.03
CA ALA A 213 -8.82 -17.30 13.50
C ALA A 213 -9.01 -18.82 13.59
N ASP A 214 -8.63 -19.56 12.54
CA ASP A 214 -8.62 -21.02 12.54
C ASP A 214 -7.78 -21.58 13.69
N THR A 215 -8.45 -22.28 14.61
CA THR A 215 -7.83 -22.86 15.80
C THR A 215 -6.92 -24.05 15.49
N HIS A 216 -7.27 -24.86 14.48
CA HIS A 216 -6.58 -26.07 14.06
C HIS A 216 -5.36 -25.77 13.16
N GLN A 217 -5.53 -24.92 12.14
CA GLN A 217 -4.50 -24.61 11.13
C GLN A 217 -4.08 -23.15 11.16
N LEU A 218 -2.84 -22.89 11.60
CA LEU A 218 -2.30 -21.53 11.66
C LEU A 218 -2.21 -20.88 10.27
N SER A 219 -2.48 -19.57 10.25
CA SER A 219 -2.05 -18.66 9.17
C SER A 219 -0.54 -18.73 9.02
N ALA A 220 -0.06 -18.68 7.78
CA ALA A 220 1.34 -19.00 7.45
C ALA A 220 1.87 -18.14 6.30
N ILE A 221 3.18 -18.19 6.07
CA ILE A 221 3.84 -17.41 5.03
C ILE A 221 4.90 -18.25 4.32
N ASN A 222 4.89 -18.20 2.99
CA ASN A 222 5.90 -18.83 2.16
C ASN A 222 7.07 -17.87 1.90
N THR A 223 8.07 -17.93 2.78
CA THR A 223 9.25 -17.06 2.71
C THR A 223 10.12 -17.29 1.47
N HIS A 224 10.06 -18.46 0.85
CA HIS A 224 10.86 -18.79 -0.35
C HIS A 224 10.37 -18.08 -1.62
N ALA A 225 9.08 -17.73 -1.70
CA ALA A 225 8.48 -17.10 -2.87
C ALA A 225 8.55 -15.57 -2.87
N PHE A 226 9.20 -14.96 -1.87
CA PHE A 226 9.33 -13.51 -1.76
C PHE A 226 10.25 -12.95 -2.86
N ILE A 227 9.78 -11.96 -3.63
CA ILE A 227 10.59 -11.32 -4.69
C ILE A 227 11.65 -10.40 -4.06
N ASP A 228 11.24 -9.52 -3.15
CA ASP A 228 12.07 -8.39 -2.71
C ASP A 228 12.99 -8.74 -1.51
N GLN A 229 13.65 -9.90 -1.62
CA GLN A 229 14.61 -10.37 -0.62
C GLN A 229 15.87 -9.51 -0.54
N GLN A 230 16.13 -8.63 -1.52
CA GLN A 230 17.32 -7.78 -1.54
C GLN A 230 17.15 -6.54 -0.66
N GLU A 231 16.00 -5.87 -0.72
CA GLU A 231 15.73 -4.73 0.17
C GLU A 231 15.16 -5.18 1.52
N TRP A 232 14.38 -6.27 1.57
CA TRP A 232 13.68 -6.66 2.79
C TRP A 232 14.09 -8.04 3.32
N ARG A 233 13.69 -8.29 4.56
CA ARG A 233 13.73 -9.59 5.23
C ARG A 233 12.36 -9.86 5.86
N LEU A 234 11.67 -10.83 5.30
CA LEU A 234 10.39 -11.30 5.80
C LEU A 234 10.59 -12.13 7.09
N HIS A 235 9.70 -11.94 8.05
CA HIS A 235 9.58 -12.77 9.26
C HIS A 235 8.68 -13.99 8.99
N GLU A 236 8.89 -15.08 9.74
CA GLU A 236 8.15 -16.34 9.51
C GLU A 236 6.82 -16.42 10.27
N HIS A 237 6.63 -15.57 11.28
CA HIS A 237 5.38 -15.46 12.01
C HIS A 237 4.36 -14.58 11.26
N VAL A 238 3.10 -15.00 11.29
CA VAL A 238 1.95 -14.22 10.85
C VAL A 238 1.07 -13.99 12.07
N GLU A 239 0.76 -12.72 12.36
CA GLU A 239 -0.15 -12.35 13.45
C GLU A 239 -1.57 -12.21 12.91
N THR A 240 -2.53 -12.80 13.62
CA THR A 240 -3.95 -12.72 13.28
C THR A 240 -4.67 -11.89 14.33
N SER A 241 -5.37 -10.85 13.92
CA SER A 241 -6.21 -10.02 14.79
C SER A 241 -7.63 -9.93 14.22
N THR A 242 -8.62 -9.97 15.09
CA THR A 242 -10.01 -9.67 14.74
C THR A 242 -10.33 -8.23 15.14
N LYS A 243 -10.99 -7.50 14.26
CA LYS A 243 -11.38 -6.09 14.42
C LYS A 243 -12.85 -5.95 14.05
N LEU A 244 -13.50 -4.90 14.52
CA LEU A 244 -14.83 -4.53 14.08
C LEU A 244 -14.72 -3.30 13.19
N LEU A 245 -15.18 -3.40 11.94
CA LEU A 245 -15.27 -2.29 11.02
C LEU A 245 -16.62 -1.59 11.23
N SER A 246 -16.55 -0.33 11.68
CA SER A 246 -17.67 0.60 11.68
C SER A 246 -17.53 1.53 10.48
N SER A 247 -18.44 1.42 9.52
CA SER A 247 -18.54 2.40 8.43
C SER A 247 -18.94 3.76 9.01
N PRO A 248 -18.22 4.87 8.70
CA PRO A 248 -18.61 6.20 9.16
C PRO A 248 -19.92 6.70 8.51
N PHE A 249 -20.38 6.04 7.44
CA PHE A 249 -21.62 6.36 6.72
C PHE A 249 -22.82 5.55 7.21
N THR A 250 -22.64 4.66 8.19
CA THR A 250 -23.69 3.72 8.62
C THR A 250 -23.83 3.79 10.13
N PRO A 251 -25.06 3.94 10.69
CA PRO A 251 -25.24 4.03 12.13
C PRO A 251 -24.72 2.78 12.85
N SER A 252 -24.36 2.94 14.13
CA SER A 252 -23.60 2.00 14.96
C SER A 252 -24.14 0.57 15.09
N GLN A 253 -25.33 0.28 14.55
CA GLN A 253 -25.95 -1.03 14.47
C GLN A 253 -25.39 -1.91 13.34
N ASN A 254 -24.82 -1.33 12.27
CA ASN A 254 -24.20 -2.08 11.17
C ASN A 254 -22.67 -2.11 11.32
N GLN A 255 -22.21 -2.78 12.38
CA GLN A 255 -20.81 -3.18 12.47
C GLN A 255 -20.59 -4.46 11.67
N HIS A 256 -19.44 -4.54 10.99
CA HIS A 256 -19.02 -5.69 10.21
C HIS A 256 -17.79 -6.32 10.89
N PRO A 257 -17.77 -7.64 11.13
CA PRO A 257 -16.59 -8.31 11.67
C PRO A 257 -15.51 -8.37 10.60
N ALA A 258 -14.26 -8.12 10.98
CA ALA A 258 -13.11 -8.19 10.11
C ALA A 258 -11.98 -9.01 10.73
N PHE A 259 -11.25 -9.71 9.88
CA PHE A 259 -10.11 -10.55 10.20
C PHE A 259 -8.88 -10.03 9.46
N SER A 260 -7.92 -9.51 10.20
CA SER A 260 -6.65 -8.99 9.68
C SER A 260 -5.54 -10.00 9.95
N ALA A 261 -4.91 -10.49 8.87
CA ALA A 261 -3.68 -11.26 8.96
C ALA A 261 -2.49 -10.38 8.55
N THR A 262 -1.53 -10.22 9.45
CA THR A 262 -0.38 -9.32 9.33
C THR A 262 0.91 -10.13 9.27
N CYS A 263 1.77 -9.83 8.29
CA CYS A 263 3.12 -10.38 8.20
C CYS A 263 4.17 -9.27 8.30
N HIS A 264 5.31 -9.54 8.92
CA HIS A 264 6.28 -8.49 9.25
C HIS A 264 7.48 -8.50 8.29
N ALA A 265 7.79 -7.36 7.68
CA ALA A 265 8.91 -7.18 6.75
C ALA A 265 9.92 -6.18 7.34
N ALA A 266 11.15 -6.62 7.59
CA ALA A 266 12.23 -5.79 8.12
C ALA A 266 13.19 -5.34 7.00
N ARG A 267 13.35 -4.03 6.78
CA ARG A 267 14.24 -3.49 5.73
C ARG A 267 15.70 -3.90 5.95
N ARG A 268 16.56 -3.89 4.92
CA ARG A 268 18.01 -4.09 5.05
C ARG A 268 18.72 -2.72 5.08
N PRO A 269 19.13 -2.20 6.26
CA PRO A 269 19.69 -0.84 6.37
C PRO A 269 21.10 -0.68 5.78
N GLY A 270 21.73 -1.74 5.27
CA GLY A 270 23.13 -1.75 4.84
C GLY A 270 23.47 -0.70 3.78
N TYR A 271 22.57 -0.48 2.80
CA TYR A 271 22.71 0.57 1.79
C TYR A 271 22.81 1.95 2.45
N PHE A 272 21.88 2.28 3.35
CA PHE A 272 21.81 3.58 4.02
C PHE A 272 22.97 3.80 4.98
N TYR A 273 23.50 2.76 5.63
CA TYR A 273 24.71 2.91 6.45
C TYR A 273 25.93 3.33 5.64
N TRP A 274 26.21 2.67 4.52
CA TRP A 274 27.39 2.98 3.69
C TRP A 274 27.22 4.22 2.80
N ASN A 275 26.03 4.42 2.23
CA ASN A 275 25.81 5.49 1.26
C ASN A 275 25.21 6.76 1.88
N VAL A 276 24.74 6.74 3.13
CA VAL A 276 24.14 7.91 3.79
C VAL A 276 24.84 8.28 5.09
N TYR A 277 24.80 7.41 6.10
CA TYR A 277 25.42 7.69 7.40
C TYR A 277 26.93 7.92 7.29
N PHE A 278 27.63 7.04 6.57
CA PHE A 278 29.07 7.16 6.35
C PHE A 278 29.43 8.41 5.54
N LEU A 279 28.72 8.73 4.45
CA LEU A 279 29.03 9.92 3.64
C LEU A 279 28.85 11.24 4.42
N ILE A 280 27.72 11.41 5.14
CA ILE A 280 27.52 12.64 5.92
C ILE A 280 28.50 12.75 7.09
N PHE A 281 28.90 11.62 7.70
CA PHE A 281 29.98 11.59 8.69
C PHE A 281 31.30 12.12 8.13
N PHE A 282 31.70 11.74 6.91
CA PHE A 282 32.90 12.30 6.28
C PHE A 282 32.77 13.79 5.97
N ILE A 283 31.61 14.24 5.48
CA ILE A 283 31.33 15.67 5.23
C ILE A 283 31.49 16.49 6.53
N THR A 284 30.96 16.00 7.66
CA THR A 284 31.10 16.69 8.94
C THR A 284 32.49 16.57 9.56
N VAL A 285 33.19 15.43 9.40
CA VAL A 285 34.61 15.32 9.83
C VAL A 285 35.51 16.27 9.04
N MET A 286 35.28 16.44 7.74
CA MET A 286 36.01 17.43 6.92
C MET A 286 35.83 18.87 7.43
N ALA A 287 34.73 19.21 8.11
CA ALA A 287 34.57 20.53 8.70
C ALA A 287 35.65 20.87 9.75
N PHE A 288 36.21 19.87 10.44
CA PHE A 288 37.32 20.10 11.37
C PHE A 288 38.63 20.51 10.69
N THR A 289 38.81 20.19 9.41
CA THR A 289 39.99 20.64 8.63
C THR A 289 40.03 22.16 8.43
N THR A 290 38.87 22.84 8.51
CA THR A 290 38.79 24.31 8.38
C THR A 290 39.58 25.05 9.48
N PHE A 291 39.73 24.45 10.66
CA PHE A 291 40.52 24.99 11.76
C PHE A 291 42.04 24.98 11.47
N SER A 292 42.50 24.15 10.51
CA SER A 292 43.90 24.14 10.07
C SER A 292 44.29 25.37 9.23
N VAL A 293 43.32 26.13 8.73
CA VAL A 293 43.56 27.40 8.02
C VAL A 293 43.73 28.50 9.06
N THR A 294 44.69 29.42 8.92
CA THR A 294 44.92 30.51 9.88
C THR A 294 43.71 31.44 10.02
N TYR A 295 43.35 31.81 11.26
CA TYR A 295 42.22 32.71 11.56
C TYR A 295 42.37 34.13 10.96
N ASN A 296 43.60 34.55 10.63
CA ASN A 296 43.90 35.82 9.93
C ASN A 296 43.26 35.94 8.52
N LEU A 297 42.79 34.83 7.94
CA LEU A 297 42.15 34.78 6.61
C LEU A 297 40.72 34.23 6.72
N PRO A 298 39.79 34.96 7.37
CA PRO A 298 38.44 34.46 7.65
C PRO A 298 37.65 34.14 6.37
N GLN A 299 37.91 34.85 5.26
CA GLN A 299 37.33 34.56 3.94
C GLN A 299 37.51 33.09 3.54
N ASN A 300 38.71 32.51 3.72
CA ASN A 300 39.00 31.14 3.33
C ASN A 300 38.28 30.13 4.23
N ARG A 301 38.24 30.38 5.54
CA ARG A 301 37.50 29.53 6.52
C ARG A 301 36.00 29.52 6.25
N LEU A 302 35.42 30.70 5.99
CA LEU A 302 34.00 30.85 5.69
C LEU A 302 33.64 30.21 4.34
N GLN A 303 34.46 30.41 3.30
CA GLN A 303 34.25 29.77 2.00
C GLN A 303 34.18 28.24 2.12
N LEU A 304 35.16 27.61 2.79
CA LEU A 304 35.16 26.16 3.03
C LEU A 304 33.92 25.71 3.83
N SER A 305 33.53 26.48 4.86
CA SER A 305 32.38 26.17 5.70
C SER A 305 31.05 26.24 4.92
N PHE A 306 30.88 27.25 4.07
CA PHE A 306 29.71 27.36 3.19
C PHE A 306 29.69 26.27 2.11
N THR A 307 30.84 25.88 1.55
CA THR A 307 30.92 24.75 0.62
C THR A 307 30.45 23.46 1.28
N LEU A 308 30.94 23.13 2.48
CA LEU A 308 30.52 21.93 3.21
C LEU A 308 29.03 21.97 3.61
N LEU A 309 28.51 23.13 4.03
CA LEU A 309 27.10 23.32 4.34
C LEU A 309 26.22 23.11 3.09
N LEU A 310 26.61 23.67 1.94
CA LEU A 310 25.92 23.47 0.68
C LEU A 310 25.96 21.99 0.25
N THR A 311 27.11 21.32 0.37
CA THR A 311 27.23 19.88 0.09
C THR A 311 26.29 19.05 0.97
N ALA A 312 26.20 19.35 2.27
CA ALA A 312 25.25 18.68 3.16
C ALA A 312 23.79 18.94 2.77
N VAL A 313 23.43 20.17 2.41
CA VAL A 313 22.06 20.53 1.96
C VAL A 313 21.69 19.81 0.67
N THR A 314 22.56 19.81 -0.34
CA THR A 314 22.38 19.05 -1.58
C THR A 314 22.25 17.56 -1.30
N PHE A 315 23.05 17.02 -0.38
CA PHE A 315 22.99 15.61 -0.01
C PHE A 315 21.65 15.22 0.64
N LYS A 316 21.10 16.06 1.52
CA LYS A 316 19.75 15.87 2.07
C LYS A 316 18.68 15.86 0.97
N TRP A 317 18.78 16.75 -0.01
CA TRP A 317 17.83 16.78 -1.13
C TRP A 317 17.81 15.48 -1.94
N VAL A 318 18.94 14.78 -2.07
CA VAL A 318 19.02 13.45 -2.68
C VAL A 318 18.35 12.41 -1.78
N VAL A 319 18.69 12.38 -0.48
CA VAL A 319 18.12 11.46 0.51
C VAL A 319 16.58 11.53 0.58
N VAL A 320 16.01 12.73 0.55
CA VAL A 320 14.55 12.94 0.60
C VAL A 320 13.82 12.33 -0.60
N ARG A 321 14.49 12.08 -1.74
CA ARG A 321 13.86 11.39 -2.88
C ARG A 321 13.69 9.88 -2.67
N CYS A 322 14.34 9.31 -1.65
CA CYS A 322 14.19 7.90 -1.29
C CYS A 322 13.04 7.64 -0.30
N LEU A 323 12.29 8.67 0.09
CA LEU A 323 11.23 8.60 1.09
C LEU A 323 9.96 9.31 0.60
N PRO A 324 8.76 8.85 0.99
CA PRO A 324 7.53 9.62 0.79
C PRO A 324 7.57 10.93 1.58
N THR A 325 6.75 11.90 1.16
CA THR A 325 6.65 13.21 1.83
C THR A 325 5.84 13.13 3.12
N ILE A 326 6.48 12.60 4.17
CA ILE A 326 5.93 12.47 5.52
C ILE A 326 6.10 13.75 6.35
N SER A 327 5.14 14.01 7.24
CA SER A 327 5.14 15.20 8.10
C SER A 327 6.10 15.10 9.31
N TYR A 328 6.47 13.88 9.71
CA TYR A 328 7.35 13.61 10.84
C TYR A 328 8.78 13.29 10.41
N LEU A 329 9.74 13.49 11.31
CA LEU A 329 11.17 13.37 11.03
C LEU A 329 11.69 11.95 11.28
N THR A 330 12.22 11.28 10.25
CA THR A 330 12.79 9.94 10.39
C THR A 330 14.05 9.94 11.25
N THR A 331 14.46 8.76 11.71
CA THR A 331 15.75 8.55 12.38
C THR A 331 16.94 9.01 11.52
N LEU A 332 16.90 8.74 10.22
CA LEU A 332 17.93 9.18 9.28
C LEU A 332 17.94 10.71 9.13
N ASP A 333 16.77 11.34 8.95
CA ASP A 333 16.69 12.80 8.80
C ASP A 333 17.13 13.54 10.06
N LYS A 334 16.88 12.99 11.26
CA LYS A 334 17.42 13.51 12.54
C LYS A 334 18.94 13.59 12.51
N TYR A 335 19.61 12.55 12.01
CA TYR A 335 21.07 12.52 11.92
C TYR A 335 21.60 13.52 10.89
N VAL A 336 20.98 13.60 9.71
CA VAL A 336 21.37 14.54 8.64
C VAL A 336 21.14 16.00 9.08
N LEU A 337 19.99 16.32 9.69
CA LEU A 337 19.72 17.67 10.20
C LEU A 337 20.65 18.06 11.34
N LEU A 338 20.92 17.18 12.29
CA LEU A 338 21.83 17.49 13.41
C LEU A 338 23.28 17.66 12.93
N SER A 339 23.68 16.90 11.90
CA SER A 339 24.94 17.10 11.17
C SER A 339 25.01 18.48 10.50
N MET A 340 23.91 18.95 9.87
CA MET A 340 23.83 20.31 9.32
C MET A 340 23.91 21.39 10.40
N VAL A 341 23.22 21.21 11.53
CA VAL A 341 23.28 22.16 12.66
C VAL A 341 24.72 22.29 13.17
N MET A 342 25.47 21.19 13.26
CA MET A 342 26.90 21.24 13.59
C MET A 342 27.73 22.03 12.55
N LEU A 343 27.47 21.87 11.25
CA LEU A 343 28.13 22.69 10.21
C LEU A 343 27.78 24.18 10.34
N CYS A 344 26.52 24.52 10.66
CA CYS A 344 26.11 25.89 10.94
C CYS A 344 26.82 26.47 12.17
N VAL A 345 27.00 25.69 13.24
CA VAL A 345 27.75 26.10 14.44
C VAL A 345 29.24 26.35 14.12
N VAL A 346 29.88 25.49 13.33
CA VAL A 346 31.26 25.71 12.86
C VAL A 346 31.36 26.98 11.99
N CYS A 347 30.40 27.21 11.09
CA CYS A 347 30.36 28.42 10.26
C CYS A 347 30.15 29.71 11.10
N ALA A 348 29.26 29.64 12.11
CA ALA A 348 29.04 30.74 13.05
C ALA A 348 30.30 31.03 13.89
N TRP A 349 31.01 30.00 14.35
CA TRP A 349 32.29 30.17 15.06
C TRP A 349 33.33 30.89 14.18
N HIS A 350 33.49 30.49 12.92
CA HIS A 350 34.41 31.14 11.98
C HIS A 350 34.03 32.59 11.65
N SER A 351 32.74 32.95 11.75
CA SER A 351 32.29 34.35 11.68
C SER A 351 32.66 35.14 12.94
N ILE A 352 32.52 34.53 14.13
CA ILE A 352 32.78 35.19 15.42
C ILE A 352 34.29 35.42 15.63
N ILE A 353 35.15 34.44 15.33
CA ILE A 353 36.60 34.56 15.51
C ILE A 353 37.20 35.67 14.64
N ALA A 354 36.58 36.00 13.50
CA ALA A 354 36.97 37.09 12.61
C ALA A 354 36.81 38.49 13.22
N VAL A 355 35.98 38.64 14.26
CA VAL A 355 35.72 39.90 14.98
C VAL A 355 36.52 39.96 16.31
N CYS A 356 37.15 38.86 16.71
CA CYS A 356 37.86 38.75 17.98
C CYS A 356 39.26 39.41 17.91
N PRO A 357 39.74 40.09 18.96
CA PRO A 357 41.10 40.67 18.96
C PRO A 357 42.19 39.60 18.73
N THR A 358 43.18 39.94 17.90
CA THR A 358 44.23 39.04 17.41
C THR A 358 45.03 38.34 18.52
N ASP A 359 45.19 39.00 19.66
CA ASP A 359 46.06 38.55 20.75
C ASP A 359 45.45 37.40 21.56
N VAL A 360 44.11 37.32 21.59
CA VAL A 360 43.36 36.26 22.29
C VAL A 360 42.82 35.20 21.34
N ALA A 361 42.66 35.51 20.06
CA ALA A 361 42.09 34.62 19.04
C ALA A 361 42.71 33.20 19.01
N PRO A 362 44.05 32.99 19.07
CA PRO A 362 44.64 31.64 19.05
C PRO A 362 44.19 30.75 20.21
N ARG A 363 43.96 31.33 21.40
CA ARG A 363 43.56 30.57 22.59
C ARG A 363 42.09 30.14 22.47
N TRP A 364 41.24 31.05 22.03
CA TRP A 364 39.81 30.79 21.81
C TRP A 364 39.57 29.80 20.67
N ASP A 365 40.30 29.91 19.56
CA ASP A 365 40.14 29.03 18.40
C ASP A 365 40.56 27.58 18.70
N ASN A 366 41.68 27.39 19.42
CA ASN A 366 42.10 26.08 19.91
C ASN A 366 41.11 25.49 20.93
N LEU A 367 40.60 26.31 21.86
CA LEU A 367 39.60 25.88 22.84
C LEU A 367 38.29 25.46 22.15
N ALA A 368 37.83 26.22 21.16
CA ALA A 368 36.63 25.91 20.39
C ALA A 368 36.81 24.65 19.55
N PHE A 369 37.97 24.45 18.91
CA PHE A 369 38.30 23.21 18.19
C PHE A 369 38.17 21.99 19.11
N ILE A 370 38.84 21.99 20.27
CA ILE A 370 38.77 20.89 21.24
C ILE A 370 37.32 20.68 21.72
N THR A 371 36.61 21.76 22.05
CA THR A 371 35.23 21.71 22.54
C THR A 371 34.28 21.11 21.49
N LEU A 372 34.38 21.54 20.23
CA LEU A 372 33.55 21.04 19.13
C LEU A 372 33.86 19.59 18.79
N VAL A 373 35.13 19.16 18.85
CA VAL A 373 35.50 17.74 18.68
C VAL A 373 34.95 16.88 19.82
N VAL A 374 35.02 17.33 21.07
CA VAL A 374 34.44 16.62 22.23
C VAL A 374 32.91 16.54 22.12
N ILE A 375 32.24 17.63 21.76
CA ILE A 375 30.77 17.64 21.55
C ILE A 375 30.39 16.70 20.39
N TYR A 376 31.12 16.72 19.28
CA TYR A 376 30.84 15.89 18.11
C TYR A 376 31.08 14.40 18.37
N THR A 377 32.14 14.04 19.08
CA THR A 377 32.42 12.64 19.48
C THR A 377 31.40 12.13 20.49
N LEU A 378 31.00 12.95 21.47
CA LEU A 378 29.92 12.62 22.41
C LEU A 378 28.57 12.48 21.71
N PHE A 379 28.25 13.37 20.76
CA PHE A 379 27.04 13.26 19.93
C PHE A 379 27.00 11.92 19.19
N HIS A 380 28.09 11.52 18.53
CA HIS A 380 28.16 10.24 17.83
C HIS A 380 28.03 9.05 18.78
N LEU A 381 28.69 9.08 19.94
CA LEU A 381 28.57 8.03 20.95
C LEU A 381 27.12 7.86 21.43
N VAL A 382 26.46 8.96 21.78
CA VAL A 382 25.04 8.96 22.19
C VAL A 382 24.14 8.46 21.06
N PHE A 383 24.38 8.89 19.82
CA PHE A 383 23.62 8.45 18.65
C PHE A 383 23.76 6.95 18.36
N PHE A 384 24.99 6.40 18.44
CA PHE A 384 25.23 4.97 18.27
C PHE A 384 24.58 4.13 19.37
N LEU A 385 24.69 4.55 20.64
CA LEU A 385 24.02 3.88 21.76
C LEU A 385 22.49 3.94 21.59
N TRP A 386 21.94 5.10 21.24
CA TRP A 386 20.51 5.28 21.01
C TRP A 386 20.00 4.41 19.85
N MET A 387 20.71 4.32 18.71
CA MET A 387 20.36 3.35 17.66
C MET A 387 20.39 1.91 18.20
N TYR A 388 21.48 1.51 18.86
CA TYR A 388 21.67 0.13 19.33
C TYR A 388 20.60 -0.35 20.32
N PHE A 389 20.15 0.53 21.23
CA PHE A 389 19.17 0.23 22.26
C PHE A 389 17.72 0.49 21.83
N VAL A 390 17.45 1.59 21.12
CA VAL A 390 16.09 2.04 20.79
C VAL A 390 15.64 1.52 19.43
N THR A 391 16.27 1.93 18.32
CA THR A 391 15.77 1.57 16.97
C THR A 391 15.92 0.08 16.67
N TYR A 392 16.97 -0.56 17.17
CA TYR A 392 17.11 -2.03 17.07
C TYR A 392 16.15 -2.82 17.98
N ARG A 393 15.35 -2.18 18.86
CA ARG A 393 14.42 -2.87 19.79
C ARG A 393 13.34 -3.64 19.05
N ARG A 394 12.63 -3.02 18.08
CA ARG A 394 11.53 -3.68 17.30
C ARG A 394 12.04 -4.97 16.65
N ARG A 395 13.23 -4.92 16.03
CA ARG A 395 13.89 -6.08 15.41
C ARG A 395 14.27 -7.20 16.39
N ARG A 396 14.67 -6.87 17.62
CA ARG A 396 14.95 -7.89 18.66
C ARG A 396 13.65 -8.57 19.12
N VAL A 397 12.56 -7.83 19.23
CA VAL A 397 11.23 -8.37 19.58
C VAL A 397 10.72 -9.30 18.49
N MET A 398 10.76 -8.91 17.21
CA MET A 398 10.30 -9.78 16.12
C MET A 398 11.11 -11.09 16.00
N LYS A 399 12.43 -11.04 16.24
CA LYS A 399 13.27 -12.26 16.35
C LYS A 399 12.91 -13.17 17.53
N ARG A 400 12.21 -12.66 18.55
CA ARG A 400 11.68 -13.48 19.65
C ARG A 400 10.37 -14.13 19.23
N LYS A 401 9.45 -13.36 18.62
CA LYS A 401 8.19 -13.86 18.04
C LYS A 401 8.42 -14.96 17.01
N ASP A 402 9.40 -14.83 16.11
CA ASP A 402 9.79 -15.90 15.17
C ASP A 402 10.09 -17.23 15.88
N LYS A 403 10.82 -17.19 17.00
CA LYS A 403 11.17 -18.39 17.79
C LYS A 403 9.96 -18.98 18.50
N GLU A 404 9.09 -18.12 19.04
CA GLU A 404 7.84 -18.52 19.70
C GLU A 404 6.90 -19.21 18.70
N TYR A 405 6.71 -18.62 17.52
CA TYR A 405 5.94 -19.20 16.41
C TYR A 405 6.55 -20.53 15.90
N LEU A 406 7.87 -20.59 15.68
CA LEU A 406 8.54 -21.81 15.25
C LEU A 406 8.37 -22.94 16.29
N LYS A 407 8.44 -22.61 17.59
CA LYS A 407 8.17 -23.56 18.67
C LYS A 407 6.73 -24.07 18.64
N ALA A 408 5.74 -23.18 18.57
CA ALA A 408 4.32 -23.55 18.51
C ALA A 408 3.99 -24.41 17.28
N ARG A 409 4.62 -24.10 16.12
CA ARG A 409 4.50 -24.89 14.89
C ARG A 409 5.09 -26.30 15.04
N LEU A 410 6.24 -26.44 15.70
CA LEU A 410 6.86 -27.74 15.98
C LEU A 410 6.02 -28.57 16.98
N GLU A 411 5.45 -27.95 18.00
CA GLU A 411 4.58 -28.62 18.98
C GLU A 411 3.32 -29.20 18.29
N ARG A 412 2.67 -28.43 17.41
CA ARG A 412 1.52 -28.91 16.61
C ARG A 412 1.88 -30.03 15.63
N LEU A 413 3.05 -30.00 15.01
CA LEU A 413 3.50 -31.09 14.14
C LEU A 413 3.71 -32.40 14.92
N ASN A 414 4.24 -32.30 16.16
CA ASN A 414 4.42 -33.47 17.02
C ASN A 414 3.10 -34.05 17.54
N SER A 415 2.09 -33.22 17.82
CA SER A 415 0.78 -33.72 18.28
C SER A 415 0.01 -34.44 17.17
N VAL A 416 0.05 -33.94 15.93
CA VAL A 416 -0.57 -34.63 14.77
C VAL A 416 0.13 -35.97 14.49
N GLY A 417 1.45 -36.02 14.65
CA GLY A 417 2.25 -37.24 14.49
C GLY A 417 2.03 -38.35 15.53
N HIS A 418 1.09 -38.20 16.47
CA HIS A 418 0.68 -39.25 17.42
C HIS A 418 -0.79 -39.70 17.25
N GLY A 419 -1.55 -39.12 16.31
CA GLY A 419 -2.99 -39.39 16.17
C GLY A 419 -3.50 -39.80 14.78
N GLY A 420 -2.63 -39.92 13.77
CA GLY A 420 -3.04 -40.18 12.39
C GLY A 420 -2.91 -41.64 11.95
N SER A 421 -4.02 -42.39 11.98
CA SER A 421 -4.19 -43.64 11.22
C SER A 421 -4.96 -43.38 9.92
N GLU A 422 -4.32 -43.70 8.78
CA GLU A 422 -4.86 -43.90 7.41
C GLU A 422 -6.23 -43.28 7.04
N SER A 423 -6.22 -42.03 6.50
CA SER A 423 -7.30 -41.53 5.61
C SER A 423 -6.97 -40.32 4.72
N ASP A 424 -5.95 -39.50 5.03
CA ASP A 424 -5.73 -38.17 4.39
C ASP A 424 -4.76 -38.14 3.18
N GLU A 425 -4.71 -39.17 2.34
CA GLU A 425 -3.65 -39.31 1.32
C GLU A 425 -3.78 -38.39 0.07
N TYR A 426 -4.84 -37.60 -0.09
CA TYR A 426 -5.07 -36.81 -1.32
C TYR A 426 -4.82 -35.30 -1.25
N ALA A 427 -4.60 -34.72 -0.06
CA ALA A 427 -4.25 -33.30 0.09
C ALA A 427 -2.76 -33.04 0.39
N GLY A 428 -2.01 -34.07 0.80
CA GLY A 428 -0.65 -33.93 1.32
C GLY A 428 0.46 -33.73 0.28
N SER A 429 0.26 -34.10 -0.99
CA SER A 429 1.36 -34.30 -1.96
C SER A 429 2.20 -33.03 -2.23
N ALA A 430 1.56 -31.86 -2.35
CA ALA A 430 2.25 -30.60 -2.62
C ALA A 430 3.03 -30.04 -1.42
N ALA A 431 2.56 -30.28 -0.19
CA ALA A 431 3.20 -29.78 1.03
C ALA A 431 4.29 -30.73 1.56
N THR A 432 4.04 -32.04 1.54
CA THR A 432 4.92 -33.06 2.16
C THR A 432 6.24 -33.23 1.39
N THR A 433 6.23 -33.04 0.08
CA THR A 433 7.42 -33.17 -0.79
C THR A 433 8.51 -32.14 -0.46
N VAL A 434 8.14 -30.97 0.07
CA VAL A 434 9.09 -29.90 0.47
C VAL A 434 9.72 -30.16 1.84
N VAL A 435 9.01 -30.83 2.75
CA VAL A 435 9.40 -30.97 4.17
C VAL A 435 10.44 -32.08 4.40
N ARG A 436 10.48 -33.13 3.57
CA ARG A 436 11.39 -34.29 3.80
C ARG A 436 12.87 -34.03 3.50
N LYS A 437 13.25 -32.87 2.95
CA LYS A 437 14.63 -32.53 2.55
C LYS A 437 15.37 -31.57 3.51
N THR A 438 14.74 -31.11 4.60
CA THR A 438 15.23 -29.94 5.37
C THR A 438 15.74 -30.21 6.79
N LEU A 439 15.94 -31.47 7.21
CA LEU A 439 16.65 -31.78 8.47
C LEU A 439 17.70 -32.89 8.32
N PRO A 440 18.96 -32.68 8.78
CA PRO A 440 19.91 -33.75 9.02
C PRO A 440 19.63 -34.47 10.36
N PRO A 441 20.04 -35.74 10.53
CA PRO A 441 19.77 -36.52 11.74
C PRO A 441 20.52 -36.01 12.99
N ARG A 442 19.93 -36.31 14.15
CA ARG A 442 20.04 -35.61 15.45
C ARG A 442 21.38 -35.74 16.22
N LYS A 443 22.53 -35.93 15.56
CA LYS A 443 23.84 -36.17 16.23
C LYS A 443 25.04 -35.41 15.61
N SER A 444 25.00 -34.06 15.60
CA SER A 444 26.18 -33.24 15.21
C SER A 444 26.23 -31.80 15.77
N LEU A 445 25.33 -31.43 16.70
CA LEU A 445 25.09 -30.03 17.12
C LEU A 445 26.18 -29.36 17.98
N GLN A 446 27.38 -29.94 18.11
CA GLN A 446 28.49 -29.40 18.93
C GLN A 446 29.81 -29.15 18.18
N ARG A 447 29.87 -29.30 16.84
CA ARG A 447 31.08 -28.99 16.05
C ARG A 447 30.89 -28.02 14.87
N LEU A 448 29.68 -27.49 14.66
CA LEU A 448 29.35 -26.74 13.43
C LEU A 448 29.60 -25.22 13.49
N SER A 449 29.89 -24.62 14.65
CA SER A 449 30.07 -23.16 14.75
C SER A 449 31.45 -22.64 14.30
N SER A 450 32.37 -23.51 13.89
CA SER A 450 33.74 -23.12 13.47
C SER A 450 34.15 -23.62 12.07
N ALA A 451 33.26 -24.31 11.36
CA ALA A 451 33.52 -24.87 10.02
C ALA A 451 32.86 -24.06 8.88
N SER A 452 31.65 -23.52 9.11
CA SER A 452 30.82 -22.90 8.07
C SER A 452 31.41 -21.65 7.39
N ASP A 453 32.35 -20.96 8.04
CA ASP A 453 32.97 -19.74 7.51
C ASP A 453 34.20 -19.98 6.62
N LYS A 454 34.73 -21.21 6.58
CA LYS A 454 35.88 -21.57 5.71
C LYS A 454 35.43 -22.18 4.38
N GLU A 455 34.39 -23.00 4.40
CA GLU A 455 33.93 -23.77 3.22
C GLU A 455 33.08 -22.94 2.23
N SER A 456 32.41 -21.89 2.73
CA SER A 456 31.69 -20.91 1.89
C SER A 456 32.63 -20.00 1.08
N ARG A 457 33.87 -19.78 1.56
CA ARG A 457 34.89 -18.98 0.87
C ARG A 457 35.65 -19.74 -0.22
N SER A 458 35.86 -21.05 -0.11
CA SER A 458 36.51 -21.83 -1.17
C SER A 458 35.60 -22.01 -2.39
N ASN A 459 34.34 -22.42 -2.18
CA ASN A 459 33.42 -22.77 -3.26
C ASN A 459 33.00 -21.56 -4.11
N SER A 460 32.93 -20.37 -3.50
CA SER A 460 32.65 -19.12 -4.22
C SER A 460 33.82 -18.64 -5.07
N VAL A 461 35.08 -18.85 -4.66
CA VAL A 461 36.26 -18.52 -5.47
C VAL A 461 36.38 -19.48 -6.66
N GLU A 462 36.17 -20.78 -6.46
CA GLU A 462 36.29 -21.77 -7.53
C GLU A 462 35.19 -21.63 -8.60
N GLN A 463 33.94 -21.34 -8.21
CA GLN A 463 32.87 -21.04 -9.17
C GLN A 463 33.14 -19.76 -9.96
N ASN A 464 33.58 -18.67 -9.30
CA ASN A 464 33.89 -17.43 -9.99
C ASN A 464 35.06 -17.57 -10.98
N HIS A 465 36.07 -18.38 -10.66
CA HIS A 465 37.19 -18.64 -11.57
C HIS A 465 36.78 -19.46 -12.81
N LYS A 466 35.89 -20.45 -12.63
CA LYS A 466 35.29 -21.24 -13.73
C LYS A 466 34.37 -20.41 -14.63
N ILE A 467 33.66 -19.42 -14.07
CA ILE A 467 32.84 -18.48 -14.86
C ILE A 467 33.72 -17.53 -15.68
N LEU A 468 34.79 -16.97 -15.09
CA LEU A 468 35.72 -16.10 -15.84
C LEU A 468 36.42 -16.82 -16.99
N THR A 469 36.93 -18.04 -16.78
CA THR A 469 37.61 -18.81 -17.83
C THR A 469 36.68 -19.18 -18.98
N ASN A 470 35.44 -19.60 -18.70
CA ASN A 470 34.46 -19.86 -19.75
C ASN A 470 34.07 -18.59 -20.53
N LYS A 471 33.96 -17.44 -19.86
CA LYS A 471 33.67 -16.17 -20.54
C LYS A 471 34.82 -15.74 -21.47
N HIS A 472 36.05 -15.85 -21.00
CA HIS A 472 37.24 -15.49 -21.77
C HIS A 472 37.47 -16.43 -22.97
N ALA A 473 37.10 -17.71 -22.84
CA ALA A 473 37.08 -18.67 -23.94
C ALA A 473 36.00 -18.34 -24.98
N LEU A 474 34.80 -17.96 -24.55
CA LEU A 474 33.70 -17.58 -25.44
C LEU A 474 34.04 -16.31 -26.24
N GLU A 475 34.62 -15.29 -25.59
CA GLU A 475 35.08 -14.05 -26.24
C GLU A 475 36.22 -14.31 -27.26
N GLN A 476 37.17 -15.20 -26.96
CA GLN A 476 38.18 -15.64 -27.94
C GLN A 476 37.55 -16.41 -29.12
N GLN A 477 36.52 -17.21 -28.88
CA GLN A 477 35.83 -17.97 -29.92
C GLN A 477 35.02 -17.05 -30.85
N GLN A 478 34.35 -16.03 -30.28
CA GLN A 478 33.68 -14.97 -31.05
C GLN A 478 34.67 -14.11 -31.84
N HIS A 479 35.81 -13.74 -31.27
CA HIS A 479 36.81 -12.94 -31.98
C HIS A 479 37.47 -13.74 -33.13
N ARG A 480 37.70 -15.05 -32.96
CA ARG A 480 38.13 -15.95 -34.05
C ARG A 480 37.07 -16.15 -35.13
N ALA A 481 35.78 -16.16 -34.78
CA ALA A 481 34.69 -16.21 -35.76
C ALA A 481 34.60 -14.90 -36.57
N SER A 482 34.72 -13.75 -35.90
CA SER A 482 34.80 -12.41 -36.52
C SER A 482 35.97 -12.30 -37.50
N MET A 483 37.18 -12.72 -37.11
CA MET A 483 38.34 -12.73 -38.02
C MET A 483 38.15 -13.66 -39.23
N ARG A 484 37.50 -14.83 -39.04
CA ARG A 484 37.19 -15.74 -40.16
C ARG A 484 36.16 -15.16 -41.14
N GLN A 485 35.20 -14.35 -40.67
CA GLN A 485 34.27 -13.63 -41.56
C GLN A 485 34.98 -12.49 -42.31
N SER A 486 35.90 -11.77 -41.66
CA SER A 486 36.70 -10.70 -42.28
C SER A 486 37.63 -11.18 -43.40
N ILE A 487 38.09 -12.44 -43.36
CA ILE A 487 39.00 -13.01 -44.37
C ILE A 487 38.23 -13.55 -45.59
N ALA A 488 36.90 -13.69 -45.50
CA ALA A 488 36.08 -14.40 -46.50
C ALA A 488 35.47 -13.52 -47.61
N ASN A 489 35.55 -12.18 -47.55
CA ASN A 489 35.00 -11.32 -48.61
C ASN A 489 35.70 -9.93 -48.70
N PRO A 490 36.49 -9.62 -49.75
CA PRO A 490 37.28 -8.38 -49.79
C PRO A 490 36.55 -7.12 -50.30
N ASN A 491 35.28 -7.20 -50.74
CA ASN A 491 34.62 -6.09 -51.45
C ASN A 491 33.20 -5.78 -50.93
N SER A 492 33.10 -4.88 -49.94
CA SER A 492 31.88 -4.07 -49.72
C SER A 492 32.15 -2.87 -48.79
N ASN A 493 32.24 -1.66 -49.37
CA ASN A 493 32.20 -0.40 -48.62
C ASN A 493 30.75 -0.02 -48.26
N PRO A 494 30.45 0.42 -47.02
CA PRO A 494 29.16 1.01 -46.67
C PRO A 494 29.30 2.52 -46.35
N PHE A 495 29.27 3.36 -47.38
CA PHE A 495 28.97 4.80 -47.29
C PHE A 495 28.16 5.18 -48.54
N GLN A 496 27.09 5.98 -48.37
CA GLN A 496 25.86 6.06 -49.21
C GLN A 496 24.83 4.98 -48.84
N THR A 497 23.52 5.20 -48.70
CA THR A 497 22.62 6.40 -48.84
C THR A 497 21.40 6.17 -47.90
N ASN A 498 20.44 7.07 -47.62
CA ASN A 498 20.08 8.40 -48.14
C ASN A 498 19.35 9.24 -47.06
N TYR A 499 18.89 10.47 -47.38
CA TYR A 499 17.88 11.22 -46.61
C TYR A 499 16.49 11.10 -47.26
N THR A 500 15.46 10.78 -46.48
CA THR A 500 14.06 11.21 -46.71
C THR A 500 13.42 11.53 -45.36
N GLY A 501 12.73 12.67 -45.27
CA GLY A 501 12.28 13.22 -44.00
C GLY A 501 10.89 12.77 -43.57
N GLN A 502 10.71 12.54 -42.27
CA GLN A 502 9.42 12.65 -41.60
C GLN A 502 9.65 13.25 -40.21
N GLN A 503 8.96 14.36 -39.90
CA GLN A 503 9.09 15.03 -38.61
C GLN A 503 8.55 14.14 -37.49
N ILE A 504 9.37 13.90 -36.46
CA ILE A 504 8.90 13.43 -35.16
C ILE A 504 9.39 14.44 -34.12
N LEU A 505 8.46 14.88 -33.27
CA LEU A 505 8.70 15.88 -32.22
C LEU A 505 9.62 15.28 -31.16
N LEU A 506 10.85 15.80 -31.03
CA LEU A 506 11.73 15.45 -29.92
C LEU A 506 11.21 16.16 -28.65
N THR A 507 10.91 15.37 -27.62
CA THR A 507 10.58 15.88 -26.28
C THR A 507 11.81 15.81 -25.36
N SER A 508 11.78 16.55 -24.25
CA SER A 508 12.98 16.88 -23.44
C SER A 508 13.74 15.70 -22.81
N GLY A 509 13.31 14.45 -22.96
CA GLY A 509 13.94 13.28 -22.33
C GLY A 509 15.21 12.76 -23.02
N ASP A 510 15.32 12.90 -24.35
CA ASP A 510 16.40 12.24 -25.10
C ASP A 510 17.79 12.86 -24.92
N ILE A 511 17.85 14.11 -24.43
CA ILE A 511 19.11 14.84 -24.18
C ILE A 511 19.80 14.36 -22.89
N GLU A 512 19.04 13.89 -21.90
CA GLU A 512 19.60 13.35 -20.63
C GLU A 512 20.19 11.93 -20.81
N ALA A 513 19.63 11.14 -21.73
CA ALA A 513 20.12 9.78 -22.01
C ALA A 513 21.54 9.78 -22.64
N MET A 514 21.89 10.81 -23.42
CA MET A 514 23.19 10.93 -24.05
C MET A 514 24.29 11.39 -23.08
N THR A 515 23.98 12.34 -22.17
CA THR A 515 24.94 12.84 -21.17
C THR A 515 25.33 11.78 -20.14
N MET A 516 24.38 10.94 -19.70
CA MET A 516 24.64 9.81 -18.80
C MET A 516 25.56 8.72 -19.40
N LYS A 517 25.63 8.58 -20.73
CA LYS A 517 26.48 7.57 -21.38
C LYS A 517 27.96 7.98 -21.47
N GLN A 518 28.27 9.28 -21.62
CA GLN A 518 29.66 9.74 -21.63
C GLN A 518 30.32 9.68 -20.25
N PHE A 519 29.59 9.98 -19.18
CA PHE A 519 30.17 10.00 -17.83
C PHE A 519 30.64 8.61 -17.33
N ARG A 520 30.08 7.53 -17.88
CA ARG A 520 30.38 6.15 -17.46
C ARG A 520 31.64 5.54 -18.06
N ILE A 521 32.32 6.25 -18.97
CA ILE A 521 33.55 5.79 -19.65
C ILE A 521 34.81 6.45 -19.04
N GLY A 522 34.67 7.58 -18.32
CA GLY A 522 35.79 8.38 -17.82
C GLY A 522 36.42 7.95 -16.48
N THR A 523 36.06 6.80 -15.90
CA THR A 523 36.50 6.40 -14.54
C THR A 523 37.13 4.99 -14.46
N LEU A 524 37.57 4.45 -15.59
CA LEU A 524 38.39 3.23 -15.67
C LEU A 524 39.61 3.47 -16.58
N GLY A 525 40.57 4.22 -16.04
CA GLY A 525 41.88 4.52 -16.62
C GLY A 525 42.84 4.93 -15.49
N CYS A 526 44.14 4.63 -15.65
CA CYS A 526 45.19 4.79 -14.64
C CYS A 526 45.36 6.22 -14.13
#